data_AF-A0A7K1AMS5-F1
#
_entry.id   AF-A0A7K1AMS5-F1
#
_cell.length_a   1.000
_cell.length_b   1.000
_cell.length_c   1.000
_cell.angle_alpha   90.00
_cell.angle_beta   90.00
_cell.angle_gamma   90.00
#
_symmetry.space_group_name_H-M   'P 1'
#
loop_
_entity.id
_entity.type
_entity.pdbx_description
1 polymer ?
#
loop_
_entity_poly.entity_id
_entity_poly.type
_entity_poly.pdbx_seq_one_letter_code
_entity_poly.pdbx_strand_id
1 'polypeptide(L)'
;MKNRVTKAISASVILAVSLIVPLDHAAAAVCTSTKSTFTGNGTIGLLNAIYTVESFTTVVTGCTWAVPSNVTKVDALIIAGGGGGGTWVAGGGGAGGMMDTSSISVTPNANISITVGAGGSGATRSILASISSTAATNGGVSSFGAYSVNGGGYGGSWSDVAGQNGGSGGGGTGNLAQGNTTNSLYGNNGGTGNSDGTYSYPSGGGGGAGGVGLNGQSNINGMGKSGDGGPGRASTITGTSVTYAGGGGAGCHGNTAISCVVGQGGTGGGGTGDMWIITTHQTSRGGNGLDNTGSGGGGGGGPNATVYNPSYYYGGNGGSGVVVVRYISDLNLSSSLGTGSITSTSTTYRTPTQMNVNAPVNGKITFLQFGKRIPGCLNLTAVAGATVTCNWKPAYHGQIPITVNYFQTGVSGLFKSANFVFSTIKRASSR
;
A
#
# COMPACT_ATOMS: atom_id res chain seq x y z
N MET A 1 -32.81 76.63 -38.78
CA MET A 1 -31.37 76.91 -38.62
C MET A 1 -30.64 75.58 -38.41
N LYS A 2 -29.64 75.29 -39.28
CA LYS A 2 -28.54 74.30 -39.13
C LYS A 2 -28.96 72.81 -38.97
N ASN A 3 -28.31 71.79 -39.52
CA ASN A 3 -27.16 71.61 -40.41
C ASN A 3 -27.19 70.13 -40.86
N ARG A 4 -26.79 69.84 -42.10
CA ARG A 4 -26.34 68.50 -42.54
C ARG A 4 -25.10 68.09 -41.75
N VAL A 5 -24.96 66.81 -41.34
CA VAL A 5 -23.70 66.05 -41.44
C VAL A 5 -23.99 64.54 -41.51
N THR A 6 -23.50 63.91 -42.57
CA THR A 6 -23.39 62.49 -42.87
C THR A 6 -22.41 61.81 -41.90
N LYS A 7 -22.78 60.70 -41.25
CA LYS A 7 -21.82 59.86 -40.48
C LYS A 7 -21.48 58.60 -41.26
N ALA A 8 -20.20 58.49 -41.60
CA ALA A 8 -19.55 57.32 -42.18
C ALA A 8 -19.54 56.15 -41.18
N ILE A 9 -19.90 54.96 -41.65
CA ILE A 9 -19.77 53.71 -40.89
C ILE A 9 -18.38 53.15 -41.22
N SER A 10 -17.47 53.21 -40.24
CA SER A 10 -16.13 52.61 -40.34
C SER A 10 -16.25 51.10 -40.06
N ALA A 11 -16.05 50.27 -41.09
CA ALA A 11 -15.97 48.82 -40.94
C ALA A 11 -14.56 48.45 -40.49
N SER A 12 -14.38 48.16 -39.21
CA SER A 12 -13.13 47.60 -38.68
C SER A 12 -13.06 46.11 -38.99
N VAL A 13 -12.27 45.76 -40.01
CA VAL A 13 -11.88 44.37 -40.29
C VAL A 13 -10.91 43.92 -39.21
N ILE A 14 -11.38 43.09 -38.27
CA ILE A 14 -10.53 42.43 -37.29
C ILE A 14 -9.83 41.27 -37.99
N LEU A 15 -8.57 41.46 -38.36
CA LEU A 15 -7.70 40.40 -38.86
C LEU A 15 -7.35 39.50 -37.65
N ALA A 16 -8.07 38.39 -37.49
CA ALA A 16 -7.74 37.39 -36.50
C ALA A 16 -6.44 36.69 -36.90
N VAL A 17 -5.31 37.15 -36.35
CA VAL A 17 -4.05 36.41 -36.40
C VAL A 17 -4.25 35.18 -35.52
N SER A 18 -4.43 34.01 -36.14
CA SER A 18 -4.35 32.73 -35.45
C SER A 18 -2.96 32.59 -34.83
N LEU A 19 -2.85 32.91 -33.53
CA LEU A 19 -1.73 32.44 -32.72
C LEU A 19 -1.85 30.91 -32.65
N ILE A 20 -1.05 30.22 -33.48
CA ILE A 20 -0.71 28.82 -33.24
C ILE A 20 0.19 28.85 -32.01
N VAL A 21 -0.40 28.75 -30.82
CA VAL A 21 0.36 28.39 -29.62
C VAL A 21 0.80 26.95 -29.85
N PRO A 22 2.11 26.64 -29.89
CA PRO A 22 2.52 25.25 -29.86
C PRO A 22 1.89 24.63 -28.61
N LEU A 23 1.13 23.55 -28.78
CA LEU A 23 0.78 22.68 -27.67
C LEU A 23 2.10 22.10 -27.17
N ASP A 24 2.75 22.81 -26.26
CA ASP A 24 3.64 22.19 -25.29
C ASP A 24 2.78 21.10 -24.66
N HIS A 25 3.09 19.86 -25.01
CA HIS A 25 2.50 18.71 -24.37
C HIS A 25 2.76 18.92 -22.89
N ALA A 26 1.71 19.20 -22.11
CA ALA A 26 1.83 19.39 -20.69
C ALA A 26 2.54 18.15 -20.14
N ALA A 27 3.82 18.31 -19.81
CA ALA A 27 4.60 17.21 -19.28
C ALA A 27 3.87 16.76 -18.02
N ALA A 28 3.60 15.46 -17.92
CA ALA A 28 2.93 14.91 -16.75
C ALA A 28 3.65 15.40 -15.48
N ALA A 29 2.89 15.88 -14.51
CA ALA A 29 3.46 16.42 -13.28
C ALA A 29 4.31 15.35 -12.59
N VAL A 30 5.47 15.73 -12.07
CA VAL A 30 6.33 14.81 -11.32
C VAL A 30 5.62 14.43 -10.01
N CYS A 31 5.54 13.14 -9.72
CA CYS A 31 4.92 12.68 -8.48
C CYS A 31 5.69 13.16 -7.26
N THR A 32 4.98 13.63 -6.24
CA THR A 32 5.55 13.86 -4.91
C THR A 32 5.42 12.60 -4.07
N SER A 33 6.54 12.12 -3.52
CA SER A 33 6.61 10.95 -2.66
C SER A 33 7.25 11.28 -1.33
N THR A 34 6.83 10.62 -0.26
CA THR A 34 7.62 10.54 0.97
C THR A 34 8.62 9.39 0.85
N LYS A 35 9.91 9.68 0.98
CA LYS A 35 10.97 8.66 0.93
C LYS A 35 11.38 8.22 2.33
N SER A 36 11.62 6.94 2.50
CA SER A 36 12.23 6.36 3.69
C SER A 36 13.16 5.20 3.30
N THR A 37 13.95 4.72 4.26
CA THR A 37 14.83 3.58 4.05
C THR A 37 14.73 2.61 5.20
N PHE A 38 14.91 1.32 4.92
CA PHE A 38 15.11 0.31 5.95
C PHE A 38 16.17 -0.72 5.51
N THR A 39 16.81 -1.34 6.50
CA THR A 39 17.75 -2.43 6.28
C THR A 39 16.99 -3.74 6.42
N GLY A 40 17.02 -4.57 5.38
CA GLY A 40 16.36 -5.87 5.41
C GLY A 40 16.95 -6.77 6.50
N ASN A 41 16.10 -7.59 7.12
CA ASN A 41 16.48 -8.44 8.26
C ASN A 41 16.47 -9.94 7.90
N GLY A 42 16.33 -10.28 6.61
CA GLY A 42 16.23 -11.66 6.12
C GLY A 42 14.82 -12.26 6.20
N THR A 43 13.91 -11.66 7.00
CA THR A 43 12.47 -11.98 6.98
C THR A 43 11.71 -10.99 6.09
N ILE A 44 11.97 -9.69 6.26
CA ILE A 44 11.47 -8.60 5.42
C ILE A 44 12.65 -8.08 4.62
N GLY A 45 12.64 -8.40 3.32
CA GLY A 45 13.74 -8.07 2.42
C GLY A 45 15.02 -8.86 2.72
N LEU A 46 16.00 -8.71 1.83
CA LEU A 46 17.30 -9.34 1.95
C LEU A 46 18.06 -8.80 3.15
N LEU A 47 18.61 -9.71 3.96
CA LEU A 47 19.39 -9.35 5.15
C LEU A 47 20.51 -8.36 4.79
N ASN A 48 20.58 -7.26 5.53
CA ASN A 48 21.53 -6.16 5.38
C ASN A 48 21.47 -5.38 4.06
N ALA A 49 20.51 -5.67 3.17
CA ALA A 49 20.27 -4.83 2.00
C ALA A 49 19.52 -3.56 2.42
N ILE A 50 19.96 -2.41 1.91
CA ILE A 50 19.26 -1.15 2.14
C ILE A 50 18.19 -1.00 1.06
N TYR A 51 16.94 -0.96 1.52
CA TYR A 51 15.79 -0.67 0.69
C TYR A 51 15.44 0.80 0.82
N THR A 52 15.15 1.44 -0.31
CA THR A 52 14.41 2.71 -0.34
C THR A 52 12.94 2.41 -0.62
N VAL A 53 12.08 3.11 0.12
CA VAL A 53 10.63 3.06 -0.01
C VAL A 53 10.16 4.46 -0.40
N GLU A 54 9.36 4.54 -1.47
CA GLU A 54 8.68 5.75 -1.91
C GLU A 54 7.18 5.55 -1.75
N SER A 55 6.54 6.38 -0.92
CA SER A 55 5.09 6.34 -0.70
C SER A 55 4.41 7.53 -1.35
N PHE A 56 3.44 7.26 -2.22
CA PHE A 56 2.60 8.22 -2.92
C PHE A 56 1.21 8.21 -2.29
N THR A 57 0.90 9.26 -1.55
CA THR A 57 -0.34 9.41 -0.76
C THR A 57 -1.23 10.54 -1.28
N THR A 58 -0.69 11.43 -2.12
CA THR A 58 -1.46 12.53 -2.69
C THR A 58 -2.37 12.00 -3.78
N VAL A 59 -3.68 12.23 -3.66
CA VAL A 59 -4.66 11.92 -4.70
C VAL A 59 -4.28 12.65 -5.98
N VAL A 60 -4.02 11.88 -7.03
CA VAL A 60 -3.49 12.39 -8.30
C VAL A 60 -3.79 11.41 -9.42
N THR A 61 -3.98 11.93 -10.64
CA THR A 61 -4.11 11.14 -11.85
C THR A 61 -2.92 11.39 -12.77
N GLY A 62 -2.20 10.32 -13.11
CA GLY A 62 -1.19 10.36 -14.17
C GLY A 62 0.07 11.18 -13.87
N CYS A 63 0.49 11.32 -12.61
CA CYS A 63 1.81 11.88 -12.32
C CYS A 63 2.91 10.89 -12.71
N THR A 64 4.14 11.33 -12.94
CA THR A 64 5.25 10.44 -13.29
C THR A 64 6.31 10.31 -12.20
N TRP A 65 6.75 9.08 -11.94
CA TRP A 65 7.92 8.75 -11.14
C TRP A 65 9.06 8.28 -12.05
N ALA A 66 10.24 8.88 -11.90
CA ALA A 66 11.43 8.49 -12.62
C ALA A 66 12.14 7.34 -11.88
N VAL A 67 12.32 6.22 -12.56
CA VAL A 67 13.06 5.07 -12.04
C VAL A 67 14.51 5.48 -11.78
N PRO A 68 15.07 5.25 -10.57
CA PRO A 68 16.47 5.58 -10.31
C PRO A 68 17.43 4.88 -11.26
N SER A 69 18.58 5.50 -11.54
CA SER A 69 19.52 5.11 -12.60
C SER A 69 20.15 3.72 -12.44
N ASN A 70 20.05 3.10 -11.26
CA ASN A 70 20.57 1.77 -10.93
C ASN A 70 19.48 0.74 -10.58
N VAL A 71 18.21 1.08 -10.79
CA VAL A 71 17.08 0.22 -10.40
C VAL A 71 16.50 -0.46 -11.64
N THR A 72 16.53 -1.79 -11.64
CA THR A 72 15.95 -2.62 -12.71
C THR A 72 14.78 -3.47 -12.24
N LYS A 73 14.53 -3.52 -10.93
CA LYS A 73 13.42 -4.24 -10.32
C LYS A 73 12.87 -3.50 -9.11
N VAL A 74 11.55 -3.54 -8.95
CA VAL A 74 10.85 -2.97 -7.79
C VAL A 74 9.78 -3.93 -7.26
N ASP A 75 9.43 -3.77 -5.99
CA ASP A 75 8.18 -4.28 -5.43
C ASP A 75 7.19 -3.10 -5.33
N ALA A 76 5.90 -3.37 -5.51
CA ALA A 76 4.85 -2.35 -5.41
C ALA A 76 3.64 -2.85 -4.63
N LEU A 77 3.15 -1.99 -3.75
CA LEU A 77 1.86 -2.12 -3.08
C LEU A 77 0.95 -1.03 -3.65
N ILE A 78 -0.15 -1.44 -4.27
CA ILE A 78 -1.11 -0.55 -4.91
C ILE A 78 -2.45 -0.73 -4.22
N ILE A 79 -2.95 0.34 -3.61
CA ILE A 79 -4.23 0.36 -2.90
C ILE A 79 -5.09 1.47 -3.47
N ALA A 80 -6.27 1.11 -3.97
CA ALA A 80 -7.27 2.07 -4.45
C ALA A 80 -7.97 2.80 -3.30
N GLY A 81 -8.70 3.87 -3.60
CA GLY A 81 -9.53 4.54 -2.58
C GLY A 81 -10.67 3.64 -2.11
N GLY A 82 -11.08 3.78 -0.84
CA GLY A 82 -12.24 3.09 -0.29
C GLY A 82 -13.56 3.73 -0.73
N GLY A 83 -14.66 2.99 -0.69
CA GLY A 83 -16.00 3.50 -0.96
C GLY A 83 -16.61 4.23 0.24
N GLY A 84 -17.53 5.16 -0.03
CA GLY A 84 -18.29 5.85 1.01
C GLY A 84 -19.35 4.96 1.67
N GLY A 85 -19.64 5.22 2.94
CA GLY A 85 -20.72 4.57 3.67
C GLY A 85 -22.11 5.07 3.26
N GLY A 86 -23.12 4.21 3.41
CA GLY A 86 -24.52 4.57 3.19
C GLY A 86 -25.12 5.36 4.35
N THR A 87 -26.43 5.62 4.29
CA THR A 87 -27.15 6.41 5.30
C THR A 87 -28.57 5.89 5.57
N TRP A 88 -29.15 6.34 6.70
CA TRP A 88 -30.45 5.98 7.27
C TRP A 88 -30.55 4.54 7.74
N VAL A 89 -30.52 3.60 6.79
CA VAL A 89 -30.32 2.17 7.03
C VAL A 89 -29.13 1.82 6.16
N ALA A 90 -27.97 1.73 6.80
CA ALA A 90 -26.74 2.13 6.17
C ALA A 90 -25.74 0.98 6.12
N GLY A 91 -25.46 0.49 4.91
CA GLY A 91 -24.34 -0.41 4.68
C GLY A 91 -23.00 0.30 4.83
N GLY A 92 -21.96 -0.44 5.24
CA GLY A 92 -20.59 0.08 5.25
C GLY A 92 -19.99 0.14 3.84
N GLY A 93 -19.13 1.10 3.57
CA GLY A 93 -18.36 1.17 2.33
C GLY A 93 -17.30 0.07 2.26
N GLY A 94 -17.06 -0.49 1.08
CA GLY A 94 -16.00 -1.46 0.82
C GLY A 94 -14.63 -0.80 0.75
N ALA A 95 -13.58 -1.52 1.11
CA ALA A 95 -12.21 -1.07 0.89
C ALA A 95 -11.85 -1.03 -0.61
N GLY A 96 -10.84 -0.24 -0.96
CA GLY A 96 -10.20 -0.30 -2.26
C GLY A 96 -9.55 -1.66 -2.49
N GLY A 97 -9.37 -2.02 -3.76
CA GLY A 97 -8.57 -3.19 -4.11
C GLY A 97 -7.13 -2.99 -3.64
N MET A 98 -6.53 -4.03 -3.07
CA MET A 98 -5.13 -4.06 -2.63
C MET A 98 -4.37 -5.09 -3.47
N MET A 99 -3.32 -4.67 -4.16
CA MET A 99 -2.40 -5.54 -4.90
C MET A 99 -1.01 -5.38 -4.30
N ASP A 100 -0.42 -6.50 -3.84
CA ASP A 100 0.96 -6.58 -3.39
C ASP A 100 1.72 -7.44 -4.40
N THR A 101 2.63 -6.82 -5.16
CA THR A 101 3.33 -7.44 -6.27
C THR A 101 4.83 -7.21 -6.16
N SER A 102 5.61 -8.23 -6.49
CA SER A 102 7.07 -8.20 -6.31
C SER A 102 7.81 -8.42 -7.63
N SER A 103 9.07 -8.01 -7.66
CA SER A 103 9.98 -8.24 -8.81
C SER A 103 9.48 -7.68 -10.15
N ILE A 104 8.77 -6.55 -10.14
CA ILE A 104 8.38 -5.83 -11.37
C ILE A 104 9.65 -5.34 -12.06
N SER A 105 9.86 -5.77 -13.30
CA SER A 105 10.95 -5.27 -14.14
C SER A 105 10.71 -3.81 -14.52
N VAL A 106 11.71 -2.96 -14.29
CA VAL A 106 11.70 -1.55 -14.67
C VAL A 106 12.95 -1.20 -15.46
N THR A 107 12.87 -0.16 -16.28
CA THR A 107 14.02 0.35 -17.03
C THR A 107 14.61 1.55 -16.29
N PRO A 108 15.92 1.57 -15.99
CA PRO A 108 16.55 2.72 -15.34
C PRO A 108 16.28 4.04 -16.08
N ASN A 109 16.00 5.10 -15.33
CA ASN A 109 15.65 6.44 -15.83
C ASN A 109 14.35 6.52 -16.66
N ALA A 110 13.59 5.43 -16.80
CA ALA A 110 12.27 5.49 -17.41
C ALA A 110 11.26 6.15 -16.47
N ASN A 111 10.23 6.77 -17.04
CA ASN A 111 9.12 7.35 -16.28
C ASN A 111 7.97 6.34 -16.18
N ILE A 112 7.48 6.12 -14.97
CA ILE A 112 6.30 5.29 -14.70
C ILE A 112 5.16 6.19 -14.23
N SER A 113 4.00 6.07 -14.86
CA SER A 113 2.80 6.79 -14.46
C SER A 113 2.23 6.21 -13.17
N ILE A 114 1.87 7.08 -12.23
CA ILE A 114 1.25 6.74 -10.94
C ILE A 114 -0.09 7.46 -10.83
N THR A 115 -1.09 6.72 -10.33
CA THR A 115 -2.39 7.26 -9.94
C THR A 115 -2.68 6.82 -8.52
N VAL A 116 -3.12 7.76 -7.69
CA VAL A 116 -3.60 7.48 -6.33
C VAL A 116 -5.06 7.88 -6.26
N GLY A 117 -5.93 6.89 -6.04
CA GLY A 117 -7.38 7.08 -6.02
C GLY A 117 -7.87 7.84 -4.80
N ALA A 118 -8.82 8.76 -5.02
CA ALA A 118 -9.56 9.40 -3.94
C ALA A 118 -10.45 8.40 -3.21
N GLY A 119 -10.72 8.64 -1.93
CA GLY A 119 -11.82 7.97 -1.25
C GLY A 119 -13.18 8.44 -1.77
N GLY A 120 -14.16 7.55 -1.77
CA GLY A 120 -15.54 7.87 -2.14
C GLY A 120 -16.25 8.69 -1.06
N SER A 121 -17.05 9.67 -1.46
CA SER A 121 -17.90 10.43 -0.54
C SER A 121 -19.01 9.56 0.05
N GLY A 122 -19.29 9.72 1.34
CA GLY A 122 -20.43 9.08 2.02
C GLY A 122 -21.78 9.68 1.61
N ALA A 123 -22.85 8.92 1.79
CA ALA A 123 -24.20 9.37 1.47
C ALA A 123 -24.66 10.46 2.44
N THR A 124 -25.47 11.41 1.96
CA THR A 124 -26.16 12.38 2.82
C THR A 124 -27.66 12.25 2.63
N ARG A 125 -28.41 12.25 3.73
CA ARG A 125 -29.87 12.26 3.70
C ARG A 125 -30.40 13.26 4.72
N SER A 126 -31.40 14.03 4.28
CA SER A 126 -32.15 14.98 5.09
C SER A 126 -33.63 14.68 4.93
N ILE A 127 -34.39 14.88 6.00
CA ILE A 127 -35.86 14.87 5.96
C ILE A 127 -36.44 16.26 5.62
N LEU A 128 -35.59 17.28 5.44
CA LEU A 128 -36.00 18.62 5.04
C LEU A 128 -36.03 18.75 3.51
N ALA A 129 -37.14 19.25 2.96
CA ALA A 129 -37.32 19.49 1.53
C ALA A 129 -36.34 20.52 0.92
N SER A 130 -35.65 21.31 1.75
CA SER A 130 -34.71 22.35 1.32
C SER A 130 -33.27 21.86 1.07
N ILE A 131 -32.97 20.57 1.29
CA ILE A 131 -31.60 20.03 1.20
C ILE A 131 -31.60 18.74 0.38
N SER A 132 -30.72 18.67 -0.63
CA SER A 132 -30.62 17.51 -1.52
C SER A 132 -29.90 16.34 -0.84
N SER A 133 -30.52 15.16 -0.86
CA SER A 133 -29.84 13.90 -0.52
C SER A 133 -28.81 13.56 -1.60
N THR A 134 -27.59 13.19 -1.19
CA THR A 134 -26.55 12.73 -2.12
C THR A 134 -26.28 11.24 -1.92
N ALA A 135 -26.16 10.50 -3.01
CA ALA A 135 -25.73 9.11 -2.95
C ALA A 135 -24.26 9.01 -2.52
N ALA A 136 -23.91 7.92 -1.84
CA ALA A 136 -22.51 7.57 -1.63
C ALA A 136 -21.85 7.24 -2.99
N THR A 137 -20.53 7.35 -3.05
CA THR A 137 -19.75 7.11 -4.28
C THR A 137 -18.68 6.06 -4.05
N ASN A 138 -18.30 5.40 -5.15
CA ASN A 138 -17.19 4.45 -5.15
C ASN A 138 -15.86 5.20 -4.94
N GLY A 139 -14.86 4.49 -4.42
CA GLY A 139 -13.49 4.99 -4.41
C GLY A 139 -12.89 5.11 -5.81
N GLY A 140 -11.91 5.97 -5.96
CA GLY A 140 -11.11 6.12 -7.17
C GLY A 140 -10.09 4.99 -7.34
N VAL A 141 -9.72 4.72 -8.59
CA VAL A 141 -8.70 3.73 -8.95
C VAL A 141 -7.30 4.18 -8.53
N SER A 142 -6.42 3.22 -8.23
CA SER A 142 -4.97 3.46 -8.09
C SER A 142 -4.19 2.64 -9.10
N SER A 143 -3.03 3.13 -9.54
CA SER A 143 -2.19 2.43 -10.50
C SER A 143 -0.69 2.75 -10.37
N PHE A 144 0.13 1.78 -10.76
CA PHE A 144 1.56 1.90 -10.99
C PHE A 144 1.90 1.32 -12.38
N GLY A 145 2.12 2.19 -13.35
CA GLY A 145 2.23 1.79 -14.76
C GLY A 145 0.97 1.06 -15.23
N ALA A 146 1.14 -0.18 -15.72
CA ALA A 146 0.04 -1.03 -16.18
C ALA A 146 -0.70 -1.77 -15.05
N TYR A 147 -0.16 -1.78 -13.83
CA TYR A 147 -0.80 -2.44 -12.69
C TYR A 147 -1.84 -1.52 -12.08
N SER A 148 -3.10 -1.96 -11.97
CA SER A 148 -4.19 -1.15 -11.45
C SER A 148 -5.15 -1.98 -10.60
N VAL A 149 -5.78 -1.31 -9.63
CA VAL A 149 -6.82 -1.84 -8.76
C VAL A 149 -7.99 -0.86 -8.68
N ASN A 150 -9.21 -1.42 -8.64
CA ASN A 150 -10.45 -0.65 -8.57
C ASN A 150 -10.69 -0.12 -7.14
N GLY A 151 -11.30 1.06 -7.04
CA GLY A 151 -11.73 1.60 -5.76
C GLY A 151 -12.90 0.84 -5.16
N GLY A 152 -13.10 0.99 -3.86
CA GLY A 152 -14.11 0.27 -3.09
C GLY A 152 -15.53 0.68 -3.46
N GLY A 153 -16.45 -0.28 -3.34
CA GLY A 153 -17.87 -0.07 -3.58
C GLY A 153 -18.53 0.70 -2.43
N TYR A 154 -19.48 1.60 -2.73
CA TYR A 154 -20.22 2.29 -1.67
C TYR A 154 -21.24 1.40 -0.94
N GLY A 155 -21.57 1.75 0.29
CA GLY A 155 -22.58 1.06 1.11
C GLY A 155 -24.02 1.43 0.74
N GLY A 156 -24.94 0.47 0.88
CA GLY A 156 -26.36 0.66 0.59
C GLY A 156 -27.06 1.64 1.52
N SER A 157 -28.20 2.18 1.08
CA SER A 157 -29.08 3.08 1.85
C SER A 157 -30.55 2.66 1.68
N TRP A 158 -31.10 2.03 2.71
CA TRP A 158 -32.50 1.55 2.78
C TRP A 158 -32.93 0.74 1.54
N SER A 159 -34.11 1.03 0.98
CA SER A 159 -34.69 0.43 -0.23
C SER A 159 -34.28 1.11 -1.52
N ASP A 160 -33.52 2.21 -1.43
CA ASP A 160 -33.32 3.11 -2.57
C ASP A 160 -31.97 2.84 -3.24
N VAL A 161 -30.99 2.34 -2.47
CA VAL A 161 -29.60 2.17 -2.93
C VAL A 161 -29.04 0.85 -2.41
N ALA A 162 -28.69 -0.06 -3.30
CA ALA A 162 -27.99 -1.30 -2.95
C ALA A 162 -26.49 -1.05 -2.68
N GLY A 163 -25.82 -1.99 -2.00
CA GLY A 163 -24.36 -1.97 -1.90
C GLY A 163 -23.74 -2.14 -3.29
N GLN A 164 -22.71 -1.35 -3.60
CA GLN A 164 -22.10 -1.35 -4.93
C GLN A 164 -20.88 -2.25 -5.02
N ASN A 165 -20.65 -2.80 -6.20
CA ASN A 165 -19.44 -3.54 -6.53
C ASN A 165 -18.21 -2.62 -6.58
N GLY A 166 -17.04 -3.16 -6.22
CA GLY A 166 -15.78 -2.41 -6.26
C GLY A 166 -14.56 -3.31 -6.12
N GLY A 167 -13.41 -2.73 -5.80
CA GLY A 167 -12.22 -3.48 -5.40
C GLY A 167 -12.53 -4.43 -4.24
N SER A 168 -13.16 -3.90 -3.19
CA SER A 168 -14.02 -4.68 -2.30
C SER A 168 -15.46 -4.15 -2.38
N GLY A 169 -16.43 -5.02 -2.15
CA GLY A 169 -17.86 -4.67 -2.26
C GLY A 169 -18.38 -3.91 -1.05
N GLY A 170 -19.32 -2.98 -1.27
CA GLY A 170 -20.04 -2.30 -0.18
C GLY A 170 -21.08 -3.20 0.49
N GLY A 171 -21.45 -2.86 1.72
CA GLY A 171 -22.44 -3.60 2.49
C GLY A 171 -23.88 -3.35 1.99
N GLY A 172 -24.72 -4.38 2.07
CA GLY A 172 -26.13 -4.33 1.71
C GLY A 172 -27.04 -3.85 2.84
N THR A 173 -28.31 -3.61 2.52
CA THR A 173 -29.32 -3.04 3.43
C THR A 173 -30.66 -3.73 3.25
N GLY A 174 -31.34 -4.11 4.33
CA GLY A 174 -32.66 -4.75 4.24
C GLY A 174 -32.69 -5.92 3.24
N ASN A 175 -33.53 -5.80 2.21
CA ASN A 175 -33.66 -6.77 1.11
C ASN A 175 -32.70 -6.51 -0.07
N LEU A 176 -31.97 -5.40 -0.07
CA LEU A 176 -31.08 -5.05 -1.17
C LEU A 176 -29.74 -5.79 -1.04
N ALA A 177 -29.23 -6.20 -2.19
CA ALA A 177 -27.98 -6.93 -2.29
C ALA A 177 -26.79 -6.12 -1.77
N GLN A 178 -25.82 -6.84 -1.24
CA GLN A 178 -24.47 -6.34 -1.02
C GLN A 178 -23.74 -6.11 -2.35
N GLY A 179 -22.69 -5.31 -2.29
CA GLY A 179 -21.70 -5.22 -3.34
C GLY A 179 -20.74 -6.41 -3.32
N ASN A 180 -20.28 -6.79 -4.51
CA ASN A 180 -19.29 -7.84 -4.73
C ASN A 180 -17.90 -7.25 -5.05
N THR A 181 -16.87 -8.04 -4.79
CA THR A 181 -15.53 -7.78 -5.33
C THR A 181 -15.52 -7.97 -6.85
N THR A 182 -14.87 -7.05 -7.54
CA THR A 182 -14.57 -7.17 -8.98
C THR A 182 -13.37 -8.07 -9.25
N ASN A 183 -12.56 -8.36 -8.23
CA ASN A 183 -11.44 -9.31 -8.30
C ASN A 183 -11.11 -9.87 -6.90
N SER A 184 -11.37 -11.17 -6.71
CA SER A 184 -11.19 -11.85 -5.42
C SER A 184 -9.73 -11.96 -4.94
N LEU A 185 -8.74 -11.66 -5.79
CA LEU A 185 -7.34 -11.56 -5.37
C LEU A 185 -7.05 -10.26 -4.61
N TYR A 186 -7.83 -9.21 -4.87
CA TYR A 186 -7.53 -7.85 -4.40
C TYR A 186 -8.55 -7.29 -3.40
N GLY A 187 -9.67 -7.96 -3.23
CA GLY A 187 -10.68 -7.58 -2.24
C GLY A 187 -11.77 -8.62 -2.10
N ASN A 188 -12.71 -8.36 -1.20
CA ASN A 188 -13.77 -9.29 -0.85
C ASN A 188 -15.16 -8.66 -0.96
N ASN A 189 -16.20 -9.48 -0.93
CA ASN A 189 -17.58 -9.02 -0.94
C ASN A 189 -17.92 -8.28 0.37
N GLY A 190 -18.90 -7.37 0.29
CA GLY A 190 -19.57 -6.87 1.48
C GLY A 190 -20.43 -7.94 2.14
N GLY A 191 -21.04 -7.60 3.27
CA GLY A 191 -22.06 -8.40 3.93
C GLY A 191 -23.47 -7.98 3.53
N THR A 192 -24.42 -8.90 3.68
CA THR A 192 -25.84 -8.63 3.41
C THR A 192 -26.48 -7.86 4.56
N GLY A 193 -27.50 -7.05 4.26
CA GLY A 193 -28.43 -6.57 5.28
C GLY A 193 -29.36 -7.68 5.76
N ASN A 194 -30.08 -7.41 6.86
CA ASN A 194 -31.20 -8.21 7.31
C ASN A 194 -32.50 -7.44 7.10
N SER A 195 -33.49 -8.10 6.49
CA SER A 195 -34.79 -7.53 6.15
C SER A 195 -35.89 -7.77 7.18
N ASP A 196 -35.57 -8.37 8.33
CA ASP A 196 -36.54 -8.57 9.40
C ASP A 196 -36.96 -7.21 10.00
N GLY A 197 -38.16 -6.76 9.60
CA GLY A 197 -38.78 -5.50 10.03
C GLY A 197 -39.19 -5.47 11.50
N THR A 198 -38.98 -6.55 12.24
CA THR A 198 -39.18 -6.62 13.69
C THR A 198 -38.08 -5.86 14.46
N TYR A 199 -36.93 -5.60 13.83
CA TYR A 199 -35.73 -5.04 14.48
C TYR A 199 -35.26 -3.72 13.85
N SER A 200 -34.23 -3.12 14.46
CA SER A 200 -33.55 -1.87 14.07
C SER A 200 -32.82 -1.91 12.70
N TYR A 201 -33.27 -2.75 11.76
CA TYR A 201 -32.75 -2.92 10.40
C TYR A 201 -31.21 -3.04 10.32
N PRO A 202 -30.60 -4.09 10.91
CA PRO A 202 -29.16 -4.26 10.87
C PRO A 202 -28.69 -4.45 9.42
N SER A 203 -27.75 -3.60 9.01
CA SER A 203 -27.18 -3.60 7.65
C SER A 203 -25.86 -4.36 7.60
N GLY A 204 -25.38 -4.69 6.41
CA GLY A 204 -24.13 -5.43 6.22
C GLY A 204 -22.90 -4.51 6.18
N GLY A 205 -21.76 -4.99 6.69
CA GLY A 205 -20.49 -4.29 6.63
C GLY A 205 -19.86 -4.34 5.24
N GLY A 206 -18.99 -3.40 4.91
CA GLY A 206 -18.23 -3.42 3.66
C GLY A 206 -17.12 -4.47 3.68
N GLY A 207 -16.76 -5.02 2.52
CA GLY A 207 -15.64 -5.96 2.39
C GLY A 207 -14.29 -5.30 2.59
N GLY A 208 -13.33 -6.02 3.18
CA GLY A 208 -11.94 -5.62 3.30
C GLY A 208 -11.02 -6.45 2.39
N ALA A 209 -9.75 -6.07 2.29
CA ALA A 209 -8.76 -6.84 1.51
C ALA A 209 -8.38 -8.19 2.15
N GLY A 210 -8.63 -8.36 3.45
CA GLY A 210 -8.32 -9.57 4.22
C GLY A 210 -9.54 -10.47 4.50
N GLY A 211 -10.75 -10.01 4.23
CA GLY A 211 -11.95 -10.83 4.39
C GLY A 211 -13.25 -10.11 4.04
N VAL A 212 -14.32 -10.90 3.94
CA VAL A 212 -15.68 -10.41 3.67
C VAL A 212 -16.19 -9.50 4.80
N GLY A 213 -17.07 -8.57 4.46
CA GLY A 213 -17.86 -7.84 5.45
C GLY A 213 -18.85 -8.78 6.14
N LEU A 214 -19.14 -8.54 7.42
CA LEU A 214 -20.11 -9.35 8.14
C LEU A 214 -21.54 -8.93 7.77
N ASN A 215 -22.45 -9.90 7.80
CA ASN A 215 -23.87 -9.65 7.58
C ASN A 215 -24.50 -8.96 8.80
N GLY A 216 -25.56 -8.20 8.58
CA GLY A 216 -26.45 -7.76 9.65
C GLY A 216 -27.17 -8.98 10.28
N GLN A 217 -27.26 -9.01 11.60
CA GLN A 217 -27.86 -10.13 12.35
C GLN A 217 -28.97 -9.65 13.29
N SER A 218 -30.03 -10.45 13.42
CA SER A 218 -30.98 -10.35 14.54
C SER A 218 -30.45 -11.19 15.70
N ASN A 219 -30.29 -10.63 16.90
CA ASN A 219 -29.83 -11.41 18.05
C ASN A 219 -31.00 -11.97 18.88
N ILE A 220 -30.71 -12.99 19.70
CA ILE A 220 -31.70 -13.79 20.46
C ILE A 220 -32.37 -12.96 21.58
N ASN A 221 -31.80 -11.80 21.94
CA ASN A 221 -32.31 -10.93 23.00
C ASN A 221 -33.11 -9.72 22.47
N GLY A 222 -33.50 -9.75 21.20
CA GLY A 222 -34.39 -8.75 20.60
C GLY A 222 -33.71 -7.48 20.06
N MET A 223 -32.37 -7.46 19.95
CA MET A 223 -31.59 -6.33 19.43
C MET A 223 -30.92 -6.68 18.08
N GLY A 224 -30.89 -5.74 17.14
CA GLY A 224 -30.12 -5.90 15.90
C GLY A 224 -28.62 -5.69 16.12
N LYS A 225 -27.76 -6.48 15.45
CA LYS A 225 -26.32 -6.19 15.30
C LYS A 225 -26.02 -5.92 13.83
N SER A 226 -25.56 -4.72 13.52
CA SER A 226 -25.10 -4.37 12.17
C SER A 226 -23.73 -5.00 11.90
N GLY A 227 -23.48 -5.32 10.65
CA GLY A 227 -22.28 -6.04 10.22
C GLY A 227 -21.00 -5.23 10.39
N ASP A 228 -20.01 -5.83 11.03
CA ASP A 228 -18.64 -5.30 11.09
C ASP A 228 -18.02 -5.31 9.68
N GLY A 229 -17.16 -4.34 9.40
CA GLY A 229 -16.39 -4.28 8.16
C GLY A 229 -15.39 -5.42 8.07
N GLY A 230 -15.15 -5.92 6.86
CA GLY A 230 -14.18 -6.97 6.60
C GLY A 230 -12.76 -6.52 6.97
N PRO A 231 -11.92 -7.42 7.52
CA PRO A 231 -10.59 -7.06 7.94
C PRO A 231 -9.72 -6.64 6.74
N GLY A 232 -8.79 -5.74 7.00
CA GLY A 232 -7.74 -5.39 6.04
C GLY A 232 -6.69 -6.48 5.89
N ARG A 233 -5.73 -6.27 4.99
CA ARG A 233 -4.61 -7.19 4.77
C ARG A 233 -3.28 -6.51 5.07
N ALA A 234 -2.38 -7.27 5.70
CA ALA A 234 -1.05 -6.79 6.07
C ALA A 234 -0.09 -6.80 4.87
N SER A 235 0.78 -5.80 4.78
CA SER A 235 1.95 -5.77 3.90
C SER A 235 3.18 -5.34 4.67
N THR A 236 4.34 -5.86 4.27
CA THR A 236 5.65 -5.53 4.86
C THR A 236 6.46 -4.60 3.96
N ILE A 237 5.83 -4.00 2.95
CA ILE A 237 6.54 -3.22 1.92
C ILE A 237 7.32 -2.02 2.49
N THR A 238 6.90 -1.47 3.63
CA THR A 238 7.55 -0.34 4.31
C THR A 238 8.67 -0.76 5.28
N GLY A 239 8.98 -2.05 5.37
CA GLY A 239 9.96 -2.61 6.31
C GLY A 239 9.36 -3.10 7.64
N THR A 240 8.10 -2.79 7.90
CA THR A 240 7.31 -3.29 9.04
C THR A 240 5.95 -3.78 8.55
N SER A 241 5.30 -4.66 9.32
CA SER A 241 3.95 -5.13 8.99
C SER A 241 2.93 -4.04 9.28
N VAL A 242 2.26 -3.54 8.24
CA VAL A 242 1.17 -2.55 8.35
C VAL A 242 -0.07 -3.11 7.66
N THR A 243 -1.23 -2.97 8.31
CA THR A 243 -2.52 -3.43 7.76
C THR A 243 -3.23 -2.29 7.04
N TYR A 244 -3.77 -2.58 5.87
CA TYR A 244 -4.47 -1.62 5.02
C TYR A 244 -5.80 -2.18 4.50
N ALA A 245 -6.61 -1.33 3.88
CA ALA A 245 -7.82 -1.69 3.15
C ALA A 245 -8.85 -2.45 4.01
N GLY A 246 -9.17 -1.88 5.18
CA GLY A 246 -10.26 -2.35 6.03
C GLY A 246 -11.62 -1.88 5.53
N GLY A 247 -12.63 -2.75 5.54
CA GLY A 247 -14.00 -2.39 5.19
C GLY A 247 -14.67 -1.50 6.25
N GLY A 248 -15.64 -0.68 5.86
CA GLY A 248 -16.43 0.12 6.78
C GLY A 248 -17.48 -0.72 7.52
N GLY A 249 -17.75 -0.40 8.78
CA GLY A 249 -18.82 -0.99 9.56
C GLY A 249 -20.19 -0.41 9.21
N ALA A 250 -21.25 -1.21 9.33
CA ALA A 250 -22.61 -0.76 9.04
C ALA A 250 -23.22 0.10 10.15
N GLY A 251 -24.02 1.07 9.74
CA GLY A 251 -24.84 1.88 10.64
C GLY A 251 -26.14 1.18 10.99
N CYS A 252 -26.80 1.69 12.03
CA CYS A 252 -28.04 1.10 12.51
C CYS A 252 -29.20 2.11 12.60
N HIS A 253 -30.37 1.69 12.11
CA HIS A 253 -31.58 2.50 12.12
C HIS A 253 -32.27 2.50 13.49
N GLY A 254 -32.47 3.66 14.09
CA GLY A 254 -33.09 3.78 15.42
C GLY A 254 -34.61 3.60 15.40
N ASN A 255 -35.12 2.66 16.21
CA ASN A 255 -36.54 2.55 16.61
C ASN A 255 -36.64 2.90 18.10
N THR A 256 -37.63 3.70 18.51
CA THR A 256 -37.83 4.22 19.87
C THR A 256 -37.93 3.15 20.98
N ALA A 257 -38.08 1.86 20.64
CA ALA A 257 -38.20 0.76 21.58
C ALA A 257 -37.02 -0.25 21.57
N ILE A 258 -36.10 -0.19 20.59
CA ILE A 258 -35.10 -1.26 20.38
C ILE A 258 -33.72 -0.68 20.07
N SER A 259 -32.77 -0.94 20.98
CA SER A 259 -31.34 -0.66 20.79
C SER A 259 -30.72 -1.66 19.81
N CYS A 260 -29.71 -1.21 19.07
CA CYS A 260 -28.91 -2.06 18.22
C CYS A 260 -27.42 -1.80 18.42
N VAL A 261 -26.59 -2.70 17.91
CA VAL A 261 -25.13 -2.55 17.92
C VAL A 261 -24.69 -2.17 16.52
N VAL A 262 -23.92 -1.08 16.39
CA VAL A 262 -23.31 -0.66 15.12
C VAL A 262 -22.17 -1.60 14.74
N GLY A 263 -21.93 -1.74 13.44
CA GLY A 263 -20.78 -2.47 12.93
C GLY A 263 -19.50 -1.69 13.17
N GLN A 264 -18.48 -2.35 13.68
CA GLN A 264 -17.14 -1.78 13.77
C GLN A 264 -16.47 -1.74 12.40
N GLY A 265 -15.59 -0.76 12.20
CA GLY A 265 -14.71 -0.75 11.04
C GLY A 265 -13.73 -1.92 11.07
N GLY A 266 -13.40 -2.46 9.90
CA GLY A 266 -12.39 -3.48 9.74
C GLY A 266 -10.99 -2.97 10.09
N THR A 267 -10.10 -3.87 10.51
CA THR A 267 -8.68 -3.57 10.75
C THR A 267 -8.04 -2.95 9.50
N GLY A 268 -7.07 -2.06 9.68
CA GLY A 268 -6.47 -1.30 8.57
C GLY A 268 -7.12 0.05 8.28
N GLY A 269 -8.07 0.47 9.12
CA GLY A 269 -8.59 1.85 9.13
C GLY A 269 -10.04 2.00 8.66
N GLY A 270 -10.84 0.93 8.66
CA GLY A 270 -12.27 1.02 8.33
C GLY A 270 -13.01 1.97 9.26
N GLY A 271 -13.95 2.74 8.71
CA GLY A 271 -14.82 3.61 9.50
C GLY A 271 -15.88 2.81 10.26
N THR A 272 -16.04 3.06 11.56
CA THR A 272 -17.12 2.45 12.37
C THR A 272 -18.46 3.05 11.98
N GLY A 273 -19.51 2.22 11.90
CA GLY A 273 -20.87 2.68 11.66
C GLY A 273 -21.43 3.47 12.83
N ASP A 274 -22.47 4.23 12.58
CA ASP A 274 -23.14 5.05 13.61
C ASP A 274 -24.63 4.72 13.73
N MET A 275 -25.22 5.05 14.86
CA MET A 275 -26.64 4.88 15.12
C MET A 275 -27.28 6.20 15.52
N TRP A 276 -28.59 6.29 15.35
CA TRP A 276 -29.35 7.41 15.87
C TRP A 276 -29.88 7.12 17.29
N ILE A 277 -29.63 8.03 18.24
CA ILE A 277 -30.12 7.96 19.62
C ILE A 277 -30.83 9.28 19.98
N ILE A 278 -32.10 9.18 20.42
CA ILE A 278 -33.01 10.29 20.77
C ILE A 278 -32.39 11.34 21.69
N THR A 279 -31.62 10.91 22.69
CA THR A 279 -31.21 11.76 23.81
C THR A 279 -29.90 12.52 23.57
N THR A 280 -29.11 12.17 22.55
CA THR A 280 -27.74 12.68 22.38
C THR A 280 -27.37 13.11 20.96
N HIS A 281 -28.09 12.68 19.91
CA HIS A 281 -27.66 12.91 18.52
C HIS A 281 -28.70 13.69 17.70
N GLN A 282 -28.43 14.99 17.50
CA GLN A 282 -29.11 15.79 16.47
C GLN A 282 -28.58 15.49 15.05
N THR A 283 -27.39 14.88 14.94
CA THR A 283 -26.75 14.43 13.69
C THR A 283 -26.11 13.07 13.89
N SER A 284 -26.35 12.11 12.99
CA SER A 284 -25.66 10.81 12.97
C SER A 284 -24.64 10.80 11.83
N ARG A 285 -23.41 10.38 12.11
CA ARG A 285 -22.30 10.38 11.15
C ARG A 285 -21.43 9.14 11.32
N GLY A 286 -21.48 8.26 10.33
CA GLY A 286 -20.54 7.15 10.22
C GLY A 286 -19.09 7.64 10.22
N GLY A 287 -18.20 6.87 10.84
CA GLY A 287 -16.77 7.16 10.85
C GLY A 287 -16.19 7.12 9.43
N ASN A 288 -15.26 8.03 9.14
CA ASN A 288 -14.53 7.98 7.86
C ASN A 288 -13.54 6.82 7.87
N GLY A 289 -13.27 6.27 6.69
CA GLY A 289 -12.10 5.43 6.47
C GLY A 289 -10.82 6.25 6.63
N LEU A 290 -9.77 5.62 7.13
CA LEU A 290 -8.47 6.25 7.31
C LEU A 290 -7.84 6.55 5.94
N ASP A 291 -7.45 7.81 5.72
CA ASP A 291 -6.75 8.21 4.51
C ASP A 291 -5.44 7.45 4.33
N ASN A 292 -5.05 7.28 3.06
CA ASN A 292 -3.84 6.56 2.63
C ASN A 292 -3.82 5.09 3.02
N THR A 293 -5.00 4.51 3.25
CA THR A 293 -5.15 3.07 3.51
C THR A 293 -6.14 2.38 2.59
N GLY A 294 -6.87 3.13 1.75
CA GLY A 294 -7.95 2.61 0.93
C GLY A 294 -9.13 2.05 1.71
N SER A 295 -9.29 2.42 2.98
CA SER A 295 -10.32 1.86 3.84
C SER A 295 -11.71 2.41 3.56
N GLY A 296 -12.76 1.61 3.77
CA GLY A 296 -14.14 2.00 3.54
C GLY A 296 -14.73 2.88 4.66
N GLY A 297 -15.67 3.74 4.31
CA GLY A 297 -16.41 4.58 5.27
C GLY A 297 -17.53 3.83 5.99
N GLY A 298 -17.80 4.18 7.25
CA GLY A 298 -18.87 3.59 8.05
C GLY A 298 -20.26 4.09 7.65
N GLY A 299 -21.29 3.27 7.81
CA GLY A 299 -22.68 3.66 7.55
C GLY A 299 -23.25 4.58 8.63
N GLY A 300 -24.03 5.60 8.27
CA GLY A 300 -24.71 6.49 9.21
C GLY A 300 -26.17 6.11 9.43
N GLY A 301 -26.51 5.52 10.57
CA GLY A 301 -27.90 5.18 10.91
C GLY A 301 -28.77 6.40 11.19
N GLY A 302 -30.06 6.36 10.81
CA GLY A 302 -31.01 7.45 11.07
C GLY A 302 -32.25 7.01 11.88
N PRO A 303 -33.11 7.95 12.28
CA PRO A 303 -34.33 7.71 13.05
C PRO A 303 -35.44 7.09 12.23
N ASN A 304 -36.37 6.44 12.94
CA ASN A 304 -37.73 6.22 12.46
C ASN A 304 -38.43 7.56 12.20
N ALA A 305 -39.09 7.68 11.04
CA ALA A 305 -39.61 8.91 10.45
C ALA A 305 -40.62 9.72 11.30
N THR A 306 -41.07 9.21 12.45
CA THR A 306 -42.08 9.85 13.31
C THR A 306 -41.51 10.83 14.35
N VAL A 307 -40.20 10.99 14.47
CA VAL A 307 -39.58 11.90 15.47
C VAL A 307 -39.14 13.22 14.83
N TYR A 308 -39.89 14.27 15.11
CA TYR A 308 -39.86 15.61 14.50
C TYR A 308 -38.67 16.46 14.99
N ASN A 309 -37.57 16.54 14.21
CA ASN A 309 -36.56 17.64 14.24
C ASN A 309 -35.65 17.50 13.00
N PRO A 310 -35.00 18.56 12.46
CA PRO A 310 -34.23 18.45 11.23
C PRO A 310 -32.91 17.72 11.51
N SER A 311 -32.96 16.40 11.45
CA SER A 311 -31.81 15.54 11.66
C SER A 311 -31.12 15.25 10.33
N TYR A 312 -29.81 15.45 10.33
CA TYR A 312 -28.93 15.16 9.22
C TYR A 312 -28.25 13.81 9.47
N TYR A 313 -28.17 12.98 8.43
CA TYR A 313 -27.52 11.67 8.53
C TYR A 313 -26.48 11.52 7.43
N TYR A 314 -25.26 11.21 7.84
CA TYR A 314 -24.08 11.16 6.97
C TYR A 314 -23.46 9.77 7.05
N GLY A 315 -23.27 9.14 5.89
CA GLY A 315 -22.29 8.08 5.77
C GLY A 315 -20.88 8.66 5.89
N GLY A 316 -19.95 7.88 6.42
CA GLY A 316 -18.53 8.24 6.43
C GLY A 316 -17.95 8.19 5.03
N ASN A 317 -16.98 9.07 4.75
CA ASN A 317 -16.20 9.02 3.53
C ASN A 317 -15.25 7.81 3.56
N GLY A 318 -14.97 7.22 2.40
CA GLY A 318 -13.85 6.29 2.26
C GLY A 318 -12.51 7.02 2.36
N GLY A 319 -11.47 6.32 2.79
CA GLY A 319 -10.11 6.83 2.82
C GLY A 319 -9.45 6.79 1.44
N SER A 320 -8.56 7.75 1.16
CA SER A 320 -7.74 7.72 -0.06
C SER A 320 -6.89 6.44 -0.17
N GLY A 321 -6.55 6.08 -1.41
CA GLY A 321 -5.61 5.01 -1.72
C GLY A 321 -4.17 5.39 -1.41
N VAL A 322 -3.25 4.46 -1.67
CA VAL A 322 -1.81 4.68 -1.58
C VAL A 322 -1.10 3.80 -2.60
N VAL A 323 -0.04 4.32 -3.20
CA VAL A 323 0.92 3.51 -3.97
C VAL A 323 2.25 3.57 -3.23
N VAL A 324 2.83 2.41 -2.94
CA VAL A 324 4.14 2.30 -2.29
C VAL A 324 5.06 1.49 -3.20
N VAL A 325 6.24 2.02 -3.49
CA VAL A 325 7.26 1.35 -4.29
C VAL A 325 8.47 1.12 -3.41
N ARG A 326 9.01 -0.10 -3.43
CA ARG A 326 10.23 -0.48 -2.72
C ARG A 326 11.26 -1.01 -3.71
N TYR A 327 12.51 -0.57 -3.55
CA TYR A 327 13.63 -1.08 -4.33
C TYR A 327 14.93 -1.05 -3.52
N ILE A 328 15.90 -1.85 -3.93
CA ILE A 328 17.23 -1.85 -3.31
C ILE A 328 17.96 -0.60 -3.81
N SER A 329 18.26 0.33 -2.90
CA SER A 329 18.88 1.62 -3.25
C SER A 329 20.38 1.60 -3.18
N ASP A 330 20.93 0.73 -2.32
CA ASP A 330 22.35 0.57 -2.16
C ASP A 330 22.70 -0.89 -2.41
N LEU A 331 23.18 -1.18 -3.61
CA LEU A 331 24.06 -2.32 -3.83
C LEU A 331 25.47 -1.97 -3.35
N ASN A 332 25.63 -1.37 -2.16
CA ASN A 332 26.86 -1.51 -1.40
C ASN A 332 26.92 -2.96 -0.94
N LEU A 333 27.30 -3.82 -1.88
CA LEU A 333 27.75 -5.19 -1.67
C LEU A 333 28.80 -5.27 -0.54
N SER A 334 29.45 -4.14 -0.21
CA SER A 334 30.37 -3.96 0.89
C SER A 334 29.73 -4.05 2.28
N SER A 335 28.52 -3.53 2.49
CA SER A 335 27.83 -3.46 3.79
C SER A 335 26.87 -4.63 4.02
N SER A 336 26.24 -5.18 2.97
CA SER A 336 25.33 -6.33 3.08
C SER A 336 26.03 -7.64 3.48
N LEU A 337 27.30 -7.75 3.10
CA LEU A 337 28.19 -8.86 3.39
C LEU A 337 29.25 -8.54 4.45
N GLY A 338 29.09 -7.42 5.19
CA GLY A 338 30.01 -6.91 6.23
C GLY A 338 31.50 -6.83 5.83
N THR A 339 32.35 -6.33 6.73
CA THR A 339 33.80 -6.30 6.54
C THR A 339 34.45 -7.50 7.23
N GLY A 340 34.52 -8.64 6.54
CA GLY A 340 35.42 -9.71 6.96
C GLY A 340 36.86 -9.20 6.95
N SER A 341 37.54 -9.26 8.09
CA SER A 341 38.95 -8.88 8.24
C SER A 341 39.80 -10.15 8.38
N ILE A 342 40.94 -10.21 7.68
CA ILE A 342 41.94 -11.26 7.86
C ILE A 342 42.89 -10.82 8.98
N THR A 343 43.01 -11.64 10.02
CA THR A 343 43.77 -11.32 11.25
C THR A 343 45.28 -11.55 11.16
N SER A 344 45.83 -12.00 10.02
CA SER A 344 47.27 -12.22 9.84
C SER A 344 47.73 -11.79 8.44
N THR A 345 48.79 -10.98 8.35
CA THR A 345 49.36 -10.46 7.09
C THR A 345 50.79 -10.97 6.81
N SER A 346 51.35 -11.76 7.72
CA SER A 346 52.66 -12.41 7.56
C SER A 346 52.54 -13.92 7.75
N THR A 347 53.20 -14.70 6.89
CA THR A 347 53.20 -16.17 6.94
C THR A 347 54.59 -16.72 6.59
N THR A 348 54.86 -17.98 6.95
CA THR A 348 56.13 -18.66 6.69
C THR A 348 56.00 -19.63 5.52
N TYR A 349 56.99 -19.63 4.62
CA TYR A 349 57.02 -20.52 3.47
C TYR A 349 56.84 -22.00 3.87
N ARG A 350 55.91 -22.70 3.20
CA ARG A 350 55.53 -24.10 3.43
C ARG A 350 55.08 -24.43 4.86
N THR A 351 54.61 -23.45 5.63
CA THR A 351 53.99 -23.69 6.94
C THR A 351 52.46 -23.54 6.83
N PRO A 352 51.66 -24.47 7.39
CA PRO A 352 50.21 -24.30 7.46
C PRO A 352 49.85 -22.98 8.13
N THR A 353 49.02 -22.19 7.47
CA THR A 353 48.55 -20.86 7.92
C THR A 353 47.04 -20.82 7.82
N GLN A 354 46.38 -20.32 8.86
CA GLN A 354 44.94 -20.13 8.86
C GLN A 354 44.58 -18.73 8.38
N MET A 355 43.72 -18.67 7.38
CA MET A 355 43.05 -17.44 6.96
C MET A 355 41.64 -17.47 7.52
N ASN A 356 41.33 -16.52 8.40
CA ASN A 356 40.04 -16.40 9.06
C ASN A 356 39.28 -15.21 8.49
N VAL A 357 38.00 -15.42 8.16
CA VAL A 357 37.10 -14.39 7.66
C VAL A 357 35.81 -14.48 8.45
N ASN A 358 35.40 -13.38 9.10
CA ASN A 358 34.08 -13.32 9.72
C ASN A 358 33.00 -13.25 8.64
N ALA A 359 32.04 -14.18 8.69
CA ALA A 359 30.91 -14.24 7.79
C ALA A 359 29.70 -13.55 8.44
N PRO A 360 29.24 -12.41 7.92
CA PRO A 360 28.11 -11.70 8.54
C PRO A 360 26.74 -12.22 8.09
N VAL A 361 26.68 -13.04 7.04
CA VAL A 361 25.46 -13.70 6.56
C VAL A 361 25.71 -15.19 6.29
N ASN A 362 24.67 -15.92 5.91
CA ASN A 362 24.79 -17.31 5.44
C ASN A 362 25.21 -17.34 3.96
N GLY A 363 26.17 -18.18 3.60
CA GLY A 363 26.73 -18.16 2.26
C GLY A 363 27.78 -19.21 1.97
N LYS A 364 28.53 -18.97 0.89
CA LYS A 364 29.68 -19.74 0.44
C LYS A 364 30.86 -18.82 0.23
N ILE A 365 32.01 -19.17 0.82
CA ILE A 365 33.26 -18.43 0.68
C ILE A 365 34.26 -19.24 -0.14
N THR A 366 34.95 -18.57 -1.05
CA THR A 366 36.02 -19.13 -1.88
C THR A 366 37.27 -18.26 -1.76
N PHE A 367 38.40 -18.87 -1.42
CA PHE A 367 39.70 -18.20 -1.38
C PHE A 367 40.51 -18.54 -2.63
N LEU A 368 41.11 -17.52 -3.24
CA LEU A 368 41.96 -17.62 -4.42
C LEU A 368 43.33 -17.00 -4.13
N GLN A 369 44.38 -17.61 -4.67
CA GLN A 369 45.76 -17.11 -4.60
C GLN A 369 46.23 -16.76 -6.02
N PHE A 370 46.64 -15.52 -6.28
CA PHE A 370 46.92 -15.03 -7.65
C PHE A 370 45.76 -15.34 -8.62
N GLY A 371 44.51 -15.22 -8.15
CA GLY A 371 43.32 -15.58 -8.93
C GLY A 371 43.10 -17.09 -9.16
N LYS A 372 43.98 -17.97 -8.67
CA LYS A 372 43.86 -19.43 -8.79
C LYS A 372 43.26 -20.06 -7.53
N ARG A 373 42.60 -21.20 -7.70
CA ARG A 373 41.94 -21.95 -6.62
C ARG A 373 42.94 -22.43 -5.57
N ILE A 374 42.62 -22.21 -4.29
CA ILE A 374 43.35 -22.82 -3.15
C ILE A 374 42.65 -24.13 -2.77
N PRO A 375 43.34 -25.29 -2.82
CA PRO A 375 42.76 -26.57 -2.42
C PRO A 375 42.20 -26.52 -0.99
N GLY A 376 40.99 -27.05 -0.78
CA GLY A 376 40.34 -27.07 0.53
C GLY A 376 39.70 -25.75 0.95
N CYS A 377 39.79 -24.68 0.16
CA CYS A 377 39.23 -23.37 0.49
C CYS A 377 38.22 -22.87 -0.55
N LEU A 378 37.51 -23.80 -1.18
CA LEU A 378 36.46 -23.52 -2.16
C LEU A 378 35.09 -23.85 -1.53
N ASN A 379 34.09 -23.02 -1.80
CA ASN A 379 32.69 -23.24 -1.38
C ASN A 379 32.55 -23.56 0.13
N LEU A 380 33.37 -22.93 0.97
CA LEU A 380 33.30 -23.07 2.42
C LEU A 380 31.97 -22.52 2.92
N THR A 381 31.26 -23.28 3.74
CA THR A 381 29.99 -22.83 4.32
C THR A 381 30.22 -21.69 5.27
N ALA A 382 29.59 -20.56 4.99
CA ALA A 382 29.54 -19.39 5.87
C ALA A 382 28.20 -19.39 6.60
N VAL A 383 28.25 -19.27 7.92
CA VAL A 383 27.09 -19.06 8.79
C VAL A 383 27.16 -17.65 9.35
N ALA A 384 26.03 -16.95 9.40
CA ALA A 384 25.96 -15.57 9.88
C ALA A 384 26.54 -15.42 11.30
N GLY A 385 27.44 -14.45 11.48
CA GLY A 385 28.15 -14.20 12.74
C GLY A 385 29.30 -15.17 13.03
N ALA A 386 29.53 -16.19 12.21
CA ALA A 386 30.57 -17.19 12.43
C ALA A 386 31.87 -16.85 11.68
N THR A 387 33.01 -17.30 12.21
CA THR A 387 34.29 -17.22 11.51
C THR A 387 34.46 -18.43 10.59
N VAL A 388 34.77 -18.17 9.32
CA VAL A 388 35.13 -19.19 8.34
C VAL A 388 36.65 -19.25 8.21
N THR A 389 37.19 -20.46 8.35
CA THR A 389 38.63 -20.71 8.31
C THR A 389 39.03 -21.45 7.04
N CYS A 390 40.04 -20.93 6.35
CA CYS A 390 40.76 -21.61 5.28
C CYS A 390 42.16 -22.00 5.77
N ASN A 391 42.49 -23.29 5.72
CA ASN A 391 43.83 -23.80 5.99
C ASN A 391 44.66 -23.76 4.70
N TRP A 392 45.62 -22.86 4.61
CA TRP A 392 46.44 -22.64 3.42
C TRP A 392 47.93 -22.84 3.71
N LYS A 393 48.64 -23.43 2.75
CA LYS A 393 50.10 -23.64 2.81
C LYS A 393 50.76 -22.84 1.69
N PRO A 394 51.45 -21.72 1.98
CA PRO A 394 52.05 -20.88 0.95
C PRO A 394 53.15 -21.63 0.18
N ALA A 395 53.04 -21.61 -1.15
CA ALA A 395 53.99 -22.26 -2.06
C ALA A 395 54.93 -21.28 -2.79
N TYR A 396 54.81 -19.98 -2.51
CA TYR A 396 55.58 -18.91 -3.13
C TYR A 396 56.29 -18.07 -2.07
N HIS A 397 57.31 -17.32 -2.49
CA HIS A 397 58.02 -16.34 -1.68
C HIS A 397 57.58 -14.91 -2.06
N GLY A 398 57.72 -13.97 -1.12
CA GLY A 398 57.37 -12.55 -1.34
C GLY A 398 55.89 -12.25 -1.06
N GLN A 399 55.37 -11.24 -1.76
CA GLN A 399 53.98 -10.80 -1.61
C GLN A 399 53.04 -11.72 -2.39
N ILE A 400 52.05 -12.27 -1.68
CA ILE A 400 51.05 -13.18 -2.22
C ILE A 400 49.67 -12.50 -2.11
N PRO A 401 49.05 -12.10 -3.23
CA PRO A 401 47.70 -11.60 -3.26
C PRO A 401 46.71 -12.76 -3.06
N ILE A 402 45.81 -12.58 -2.12
CA ILE A 402 44.68 -13.46 -1.83
C ILE A 402 43.39 -12.72 -2.14
N THR A 403 42.51 -13.35 -2.89
CA THR A 403 41.17 -12.85 -3.18
C THR A 403 40.14 -13.75 -2.48
N VAL A 404 39.23 -13.15 -1.73
CA VAL A 404 38.14 -13.84 -1.03
C VAL A 404 36.83 -13.48 -1.71
N ASN A 405 36.19 -14.47 -2.33
CA ASN A 405 34.88 -14.34 -2.96
C ASN A 405 33.81 -14.89 -2.02
N TYR A 406 32.84 -14.06 -1.67
CA TYR A 406 31.70 -14.40 -0.83
C TYR A 406 30.43 -14.44 -1.68
N PHE A 407 29.66 -15.53 -1.61
CA PHE A 407 28.35 -15.70 -2.27
C PHE A 407 27.27 -15.91 -1.22
N GLN A 408 26.20 -15.12 -1.24
CA GLN A 408 25.10 -15.28 -0.29
C GLN A 408 24.17 -16.42 -0.69
N THR A 409 23.77 -17.26 0.27
CA THR A 409 22.79 -18.33 0.01
C THR A 409 21.39 -17.73 -0.12
N GLY A 410 20.62 -18.20 -1.11
CA GLY A 410 19.23 -17.77 -1.33
C GLY A 410 19.06 -16.53 -2.20
N VAL A 411 20.15 -15.92 -2.68
CA VAL A 411 20.09 -14.79 -3.61
C VAL A 411 21.04 -15.02 -4.79
N SER A 412 20.48 -15.36 -5.95
CA SER A 412 21.27 -15.61 -7.15
C SER A 412 21.98 -14.33 -7.61
N GLY A 413 23.31 -14.39 -7.79
CA GLY A 413 24.11 -13.31 -8.38
C GLY A 413 24.68 -12.28 -7.39
N LEU A 414 24.34 -12.32 -6.10
CA LEU A 414 25.00 -11.46 -5.10
C LEU A 414 26.33 -12.08 -4.65
N PHE A 415 27.44 -11.45 -5.05
CA PHE A 415 28.78 -11.82 -4.60
C PHE A 415 29.65 -10.58 -4.28
N LYS A 416 30.53 -10.71 -3.28
CA LYS A 416 31.58 -9.71 -2.96
C LYS A 416 32.95 -10.33 -3.11
N SER A 417 33.90 -9.53 -3.55
CA SER A 417 35.32 -9.90 -3.59
C SER A 417 36.12 -8.97 -2.69
N ALA A 418 37.01 -9.51 -1.85
CA ALA A 418 37.95 -8.75 -1.03
C ALA A 418 39.38 -9.21 -1.32
N ASN A 419 40.32 -8.26 -1.44
CA ASN A 419 41.71 -8.54 -1.75
C ASN A 419 42.61 -8.26 -0.54
N PHE A 420 43.52 -9.19 -0.26
CA PHE A 420 44.49 -9.11 0.82
C PHE A 420 45.88 -9.44 0.28
N VAL A 421 46.93 -8.92 0.91
CA VAL A 421 48.31 -9.24 0.54
C VAL A 421 49.03 -9.85 1.74
N PHE A 422 49.55 -11.07 1.56
CA PHE A 422 50.36 -11.76 2.55
C PHE A 422 51.84 -11.64 2.20
N SER A 423 52.68 -11.34 3.19
CA SER A 423 54.13 -11.42 3.04
C SER A 423 54.63 -12.79 3.51
N THR A 424 55.25 -13.56 2.62
CA THR A 424 55.87 -14.86 2.96
C THR A 424 57.35 -14.71 3.28
N ILE A 425 57.72 -15.06 4.52
CA ILE A 425 59.13 -15.07 4.98
C ILE A 425 59.74 -16.47 4.90
N LYS A 426 61.07 -16.54 4.74
CA LYS A 426 61.81 -17.82 4.79
C LYS A 426 61.67 -18.45 6.18
N ARG A 427 61.55 -19.77 6.22
CA ARG A 427 61.57 -20.54 7.47
C ARG A 427 62.93 -20.32 8.13
N ALA A 428 62.95 -19.84 9.38
CA ALA A 428 64.20 -19.76 10.14
C ALA A 428 64.78 -21.17 10.22
N SER A 429 65.97 -21.38 9.65
CA SER A 429 66.70 -22.62 9.83
C SER A 429 67.22 -22.65 11.26
N SER A 430 66.73 -23.59 12.07
CA SER A 430 67.47 -23.99 13.26
C SER A 430 68.75 -24.67 12.78
N ARG A 431 69.87 -23.93 12.80
CA ARG A 431 71.19 -24.52 12.81
C ARG A 431 71.66 -24.60 14.25
#